data_AF-A0A9X5XJA4-F1
#
_entry.id   AF-A0A9X5XJA4-F1
#
_cell.length_a   1.000
_cell.length_b   1.000
_cell.length_c   1.000
_cell.angle_alpha   90.00
_cell.angle_beta   90.00
_cell.angle_gamma   90.00
#
_symmetry.space_group_name_H-M   'P 1'
#
loop_
_entity.id
_entity.type
_entity.pdbx_description
1 polymer ?
#
loop_
_entity_poly.entity_id
_entity_poly.type
_entity_poly.pdbx_seq_one_letter_code
_entity_poly.pdbx_strand_id
1 'polypeptide(L)'
;MRRTTAAASVVTMLVPLLLAGASTASAAANGSLTVTTLDRSGKPVYAQVAVYNTRTNDFRYIDGNKKTSLPNGSYELATSFTGGNGEDGIVGGHSVKVSGATTTTFDARKGRPVKVSISPAPGSGYDRTVSAAVCATDNSPATMSMSAAPGDLYVIPNSSK
;
A
#
# COMPACT_ATOMS: atom_id res chain seq x y z
N MET A 1 43.37 76.31 -30.75
CA MET A 1 42.86 76.75 -29.43
C MET A 1 41.65 75.89 -29.07
N ARG A 2 41.67 75.21 -27.89
CA ARG A 2 40.57 74.68 -27.04
C ARG A 2 39.41 73.90 -27.72
N ARG A 3 38.88 72.76 -27.25
CA ARG A 3 38.89 72.08 -25.93
C ARG A 3 38.41 70.62 -26.12
N THR A 4 38.97 69.75 -25.29
CA THR A 4 38.55 68.42 -24.79
C THR A 4 37.06 68.08 -24.78
N THR A 5 36.74 66.81 -25.06
CA THR A 5 36.00 65.91 -24.14
C THR A 5 36.22 64.45 -24.52
N ALA A 6 36.73 63.66 -23.56
CA ALA A 6 36.78 62.21 -23.59
C ALA A 6 35.46 61.64 -23.06
N ALA A 7 35.03 60.46 -23.53
CA ALA A 7 34.06 59.63 -22.83
C ALA A 7 34.44 58.15 -23.04
N ALA A 8 34.48 57.44 -21.91
CA ALA A 8 35.13 56.18 -21.70
C ALA A 8 34.28 54.96 -22.13
N SER A 9 35.00 53.90 -22.44
CA SER A 9 34.54 52.54 -22.71
C SER A 9 33.93 51.88 -21.48
N VAL A 10 32.91 51.04 -21.68
CA VAL A 10 32.64 49.90 -20.78
C VAL A 10 32.40 48.66 -21.65
N VAL A 11 33.37 47.75 -21.59
CA VAL A 11 33.28 46.39 -22.14
C VAL A 11 32.47 45.56 -21.15
N THR A 12 31.23 45.22 -21.49
CA THR A 12 30.45 44.22 -20.75
C THR A 12 30.99 42.83 -21.05
N MET A 13 31.76 42.28 -20.11
CA MET A 13 32.18 40.88 -20.16
C MET A 13 30.98 39.96 -19.92
N LEU A 14 30.81 38.98 -20.82
CA LEU A 14 29.96 37.81 -20.62
C LEU A 14 30.43 37.04 -19.37
N VAL A 15 29.53 36.80 -18.43
CA VAL A 15 29.67 35.74 -17.43
C VAL A 15 28.69 34.64 -17.80
N PRO A 16 29.16 33.41 -18.12
CA PRO A 16 28.25 32.27 -18.21
C PRO A 16 27.85 31.91 -16.79
N LEU A 17 26.61 32.26 -16.43
CA LEU A 17 25.98 31.84 -15.20
C LEU A 17 25.76 30.32 -15.28
N LEU A 18 26.72 29.55 -14.77
CA LEU A 18 26.60 28.12 -14.56
C LEU A 18 25.49 27.89 -13.52
N LEU A 19 24.27 27.59 -13.98
CA LEU A 19 23.22 27.02 -13.15
C LEU A 19 23.63 25.58 -12.74
N ALA A 20 24.57 25.47 -11.81
CA ALA A 20 24.81 24.24 -11.06
C ALA A 20 23.75 24.10 -9.96
N GLY A 21 22.48 24.06 -10.38
CA GLY A 21 21.32 23.76 -9.53
C GLY A 21 20.79 22.36 -9.86
N ALA A 22 21.69 21.38 -10.06
CA ALA A 22 21.29 19.99 -10.15
C ALA A 22 20.82 19.56 -8.76
N SER A 23 19.53 19.74 -8.52
CA SER A 23 18.82 19.06 -7.44
C SER A 23 19.07 17.58 -7.65
N THR A 24 19.99 16.98 -6.90
CA THR A 24 20.20 15.56 -6.90
C THR A 24 18.95 14.96 -6.26
N ALA A 25 17.94 14.68 -7.09
CA ALA A 25 16.89 13.75 -6.72
C ALA A 25 17.63 12.47 -6.31
N SER A 26 17.73 12.25 -4.99
CA SER A 26 18.28 11.01 -4.46
C SER A 26 17.44 9.90 -5.07
N ALA A 27 18.04 9.13 -5.98
CA ALA A 27 17.40 7.94 -6.51
C ALA A 27 17.10 7.06 -5.29
N ALA A 28 15.82 6.94 -4.94
CA ALA A 28 15.41 6.07 -3.86
C ALA A 28 15.96 4.67 -4.19
N ALA A 29 16.78 4.12 -3.30
CA ALA A 29 17.26 2.75 -3.49
C ALA A 29 16.03 1.84 -3.62
N ASN A 30 15.97 1.08 -4.71
CA ASN A 30 14.84 0.20 -4.98
C ASN A 30 15.01 -1.12 -4.23
N GLY A 31 13.94 -1.55 -3.58
CA GLY A 31 13.76 -2.89 -3.05
C GLY A 31 12.69 -3.64 -3.85
N SER A 32 12.20 -4.73 -3.27
CA SER A 32 11.11 -5.52 -3.83
C SER A 32 10.29 -6.15 -2.73
N LEU A 33 9.01 -6.34 -3.01
CA LEU A 33 8.05 -6.99 -2.14
C LEU A 33 7.41 -8.15 -2.89
N THR A 34 7.37 -9.31 -2.24
CA THR A 34 6.51 -10.44 -2.62
C THR A 34 5.51 -10.67 -1.49
N VAL A 35 4.22 -10.62 -1.79
CA VAL A 35 3.16 -10.91 -0.81
C VAL A 35 2.54 -12.24 -1.14
N THR A 36 2.67 -13.22 -0.24
CA THR A 36 2.01 -14.51 -0.38
C THR A 36 0.67 -14.49 0.35
N THR A 37 -0.34 -15.09 -0.26
CA THR A 37 -1.68 -15.25 0.33
C THR A 37 -2.00 -16.73 0.41
N LEU A 38 -2.21 -17.23 1.63
CA LEU A 38 -2.55 -18.63 1.89
C LEU A 38 -4.01 -18.73 2.35
N ASP A 39 -4.74 -19.68 1.81
CA ASP A 39 -6.08 -20.02 2.29
C ASP A 39 -6.04 -20.76 3.64
N ARG A 40 -7.23 -21.10 4.18
CA ARG A 40 -7.35 -21.83 5.44
C ARG A 40 -6.78 -23.25 5.40
N SER A 41 -6.51 -23.81 4.22
CA SER A 41 -5.81 -25.10 4.05
C SER A 41 -4.28 -24.93 3.96
N GLY A 42 -3.79 -23.68 3.88
CA GLY A 42 -2.38 -23.35 3.71
C GLY A 42 -1.93 -23.37 2.24
N LYS A 43 -2.85 -23.43 1.28
CA LYS A 43 -2.52 -23.39 -0.15
C LYS A 43 -2.41 -21.94 -0.63
N PRO A 44 -1.43 -21.62 -1.50
CA PRO A 44 -1.38 -20.32 -2.15
C PRO A 44 -2.64 -20.08 -2.99
N VAL A 45 -3.24 -18.90 -2.81
CA VAL A 45 -4.38 -18.42 -3.60
C VAL A 45 -4.03 -17.06 -4.20
N TYR A 46 -4.71 -16.68 -5.28
CA TYR A 46 -4.57 -15.33 -5.83
C TYR A 46 -5.26 -14.31 -4.93
N ALA A 47 -4.62 -13.15 -4.76
CA ALA A 47 -5.22 -11.99 -4.12
C ALA A 47 -4.60 -10.73 -4.71
N GLN A 48 -5.39 -9.67 -4.83
CA GLN A 48 -4.85 -8.34 -5.06
C GLN A 48 -4.49 -7.70 -3.71
N VAL A 49 -3.38 -6.97 -3.66
CA VAL A 49 -2.90 -6.32 -2.44
C VAL A 49 -2.81 -4.82 -2.69
N ALA A 50 -3.55 -4.06 -1.91
CA ALA A 50 -3.41 -2.62 -1.80
C ALA A 50 -2.12 -2.30 -1.05
N VAL A 51 -1.23 -1.52 -1.65
CA VAL A 51 0.09 -1.16 -1.13
C VAL A 51 0.17 0.36 -1.01
N TYR A 52 0.36 0.85 0.21
CA TYR A 52 0.47 2.28 0.49
C TYR A 52 1.77 2.61 1.18
N ASN A 53 2.58 3.49 0.56
CA ASN A 53 3.80 4.01 1.17
C ASN A 53 3.45 5.14 2.14
N THR A 54 3.68 4.93 3.44
CA THR A 54 3.29 5.89 4.49
C THR A 54 4.13 7.16 4.53
N ARG A 55 5.25 7.20 3.79
CA ARG A 55 6.11 8.39 3.71
C ARG A 55 5.84 9.23 2.49
N THR A 56 5.64 8.59 1.34
CA THR A 56 5.46 9.30 0.06
C THR A 56 4.00 9.44 -0.33
N ASN A 57 3.07 8.83 0.42
CA ASN A 57 1.65 8.73 0.09
C ASN A 57 1.37 8.00 -1.25
N ASP A 58 2.35 7.27 -1.76
CA ASP A 58 2.20 6.52 -3.00
C ASP A 58 1.31 5.30 -2.76
N PHE A 59 0.39 5.05 -3.69
CA PHE A 59 -0.59 3.98 -3.60
C PHE A 59 -0.65 3.20 -4.90
N ARG A 60 -0.68 1.88 -4.80
CA ARG A 60 -0.87 0.99 -5.95
C ARG A 60 -1.42 -0.36 -5.52
N TYR A 61 -1.97 -1.07 -6.49
CA TYR A 61 -2.27 -2.50 -6.34
C TYR A 61 -1.12 -3.34 -6.89
N ILE A 62 -0.85 -4.46 -6.22
CA ILE A 62 0.06 -5.49 -6.71
C ILE A 62 -0.66 -6.84 -6.70
N ASP A 63 -0.23 -7.73 -7.59
CA ASP A 63 -0.68 -9.13 -7.57
C ASP A 63 0.07 -9.89 -6.47
N GLY A 64 -0.69 -10.62 -5.64
CA GLY A 64 -0.15 -11.62 -4.73
C GLY A 64 0.66 -12.68 -5.48
N ASN A 65 1.62 -13.26 -4.77
CA ASN A 65 2.57 -14.28 -5.25
C ASN A 65 3.47 -13.83 -6.41
N LYS A 66 3.49 -12.54 -6.75
CA LYS A 66 4.46 -11.94 -7.70
C LYS A 66 5.43 -11.02 -6.97
N LYS A 67 6.67 -11.01 -7.44
CA LYS A 67 7.69 -10.06 -6.99
C LYS A 67 7.43 -8.71 -7.63
N THR A 68 7.27 -7.67 -6.83
CA THR A 68 7.07 -6.29 -7.31
C THR A 68 8.22 -5.39 -6.85
N SER A 69 8.78 -4.61 -7.78
CA SER A 69 9.78 -3.59 -7.45
C SER A 69 9.11 -2.40 -6.77
N LEU A 70 9.65 -1.97 -5.64
CA LEU A 70 9.15 -0.85 -4.84
C LEU A 70 10.33 -0.04 -4.31
N PRO A 71 10.21 1.28 -4.16
CA PRO A 71 11.19 2.05 -3.40
C PRO A 71 11.38 1.47 -1.99
N ASN A 72 12.59 1.56 -1.44
CA ASN A 72 12.78 1.25 -0.03
C ASN A 72 11.90 2.18 0.82
N GLY A 73 11.18 1.63 1.80
CA GLY A 73 10.14 2.40 2.48
C GLY A 73 9.40 1.62 3.56
N SER A 74 8.45 2.30 4.19
CA SER A 74 7.48 1.69 5.11
C SER A 74 6.12 1.71 4.44
N TYR A 75 5.43 0.58 4.49
CA TYR A 75 4.25 0.33 3.71
C TYR A 75 3.14 -0.26 4.59
N GLU A 76 1.93 0.23 4.41
CA GLU A 76 0.72 -0.46 4.86
C GLU A 76 0.17 -1.29 3.70
N LEU A 77 -0.15 -2.53 4.00
CA LEU A 77 -0.72 -3.48 3.06
C LEU A 77 -2.14 -3.83 3.51
N ALA A 78 -3.06 -3.87 2.57
CA ALA A 78 -4.40 -4.41 2.79
C ALA A 78 -4.75 -5.40 1.69
N THR A 79 -5.47 -6.46 2.03
CA THR A 79 -5.97 -7.43 1.05
C THR A 79 -7.33 -7.96 1.46
N SER A 80 -8.10 -8.37 0.46
CA SER A 80 -9.23 -9.26 0.64
C SER A 80 -9.18 -10.34 -0.44
N PHE A 81 -9.56 -11.56 -0.09
CA PHE A 81 -9.57 -12.69 -1.02
C PHE A 81 -10.52 -13.79 -0.56
N THR A 82 -11.05 -14.53 -1.52
CA THR A 82 -11.86 -15.73 -1.25
C THR A 82 -10.94 -16.91 -0.98
N GLY A 83 -11.27 -17.72 0.02
CA GLY A 83 -10.56 -18.96 0.32
C GLY A 83 -10.67 -19.99 -0.80
N GLY A 84 -9.83 -21.02 -0.76
CA GLY A 84 -9.82 -22.09 -1.77
C GLY A 84 -11.10 -22.93 -1.83
N ASN A 85 -11.97 -22.85 -0.81
CA ASN A 85 -13.31 -23.45 -0.82
C ASN A 85 -14.35 -22.64 -1.59
N GLY A 86 -14.06 -21.38 -1.96
CA GLY A 86 -14.99 -20.49 -2.65
C GLY A 86 -16.01 -19.79 -1.73
N GLU A 87 -16.02 -20.10 -0.44
CA GLU A 87 -17.02 -19.62 0.53
C GLU A 87 -16.41 -18.66 1.54
N ASP A 88 -15.18 -18.95 2.00
CA ASP A 88 -14.53 -18.12 3.01
C ASP A 88 -14.20 -16.75 2.42
N GLY A 89 -14.73 -15.69 3.04
CA GLY A 89 -14.26 -14.33 2.83
C GLY A 89 -13.13 -14.01 3.78
N ILE A 90 -11.99 -13.54 3.28
CA ILE A 90 -10.85 -13.14 4.13
C ILE A 90 -10.52 -11.67 3.88
N VAL A 91 -10.25 -10.95 4.97
CA VAL A 91 -9.57 -9.64 4.93
C VAL A 91 -8.33 -9.66 5.82
N GLY A 92 -7.33 -8.86 5.47
CA GLY A 92 -6.11 -8.73 6.26
C GLY A 92 -5.40 -7.40 6.04
N GLY A 93 -4.74 -6.92 7.08
CA GLY A 93 -3.87 -5.74 7.05
C GLY A 93 -2.49 -6.04 7.62
N HIS A 94 -1.45 -5.45 7.06
CA HIS A 94 -0.08 -5.66 7.52
C HIS A 94 0.82 -4.46 7.23
N SER A 95 1.56 -3.99 8.23
CA SER A 95 2.63 -3.01 8.05
C SER A 95 3.96 -3.71 7.74
N VAL A 96 4.70 -3.26 6.73
CA VAL A 96 5.99 -3.85 6.32
C VAL A 96 7.03 -2.78 6.00
N LYS A 97 8.30 -3.07 6.29
CA LYS A 97 9.43 -2.26 5.83
C LYS A 97 10.08 -2.94 4.63
N VAL A 98 10.07 -2.29 3.48
CA VAL A 98 10.73 -2.78 2.27
C VAL A 98 12.17 -2.30 2.24
N SER A 99 13.09 -3.26 2.22
CA SER A 99 14.52 -3.05 1.96
C SER A 99 15.09 -4.30 1.30
N GLY A 100 15.76 -4.15 0.15
CA GLY A 100 16.27 -5.30 -0.61
C GLY A 100 15.15 -6.21 -1.11
N ALA A 101 15.25 -7.53 -0.89
CA ALA A 101 14.19 -8.49 -1.21
C ALA A 101 13.36 -8.81 0.04
N THR A 102 12.16 -8.25 0.11
CA THR A 102 11.23 -8.42 1.24
C THR A 102 10.09 -9.35 0.86
N THR A 103 9.70 -10.25 1.78
CA THR A 103 8.55 -11.13 1.62
C THR A 103 7.66 -11.04 2.86
N THR A 104 6.34 -11.09 2.66
CA THR A 104 5.37 -11.23 3.75
C THR A 104 4.21 -12.13 3.32
N THR A 105 3.44 -12.61 4.30
CA THR A 105 2.36 -13.57 4.07
C THR A 105 1.09 -13.19 4.82
N PHE A 106 -0.03 -13.11 4.09
CA PHE A 106 -1.36 -13.18 4.66
C PHE A 106 -1.77 -14.65 4.77
N ASP A 107 -1.76 -15.18 5.99
CA ASP A 107 -2.09 -16.59 6.28
C ASP A 107 -3.50 -16.70 6.87
N ALA A 108 -4.47 -17.14 6.07
CA ALA A 108 -5.86 -17.26 6.51
C ALA A 108 -6.07 -18.30 7.63
N ARG A 109 -5.11 -19.21 7.87
CA ARG A 109 -5.16 -20.12 9.04
C ARG A 109 -5.06 -19.36 10.36
N LYS A 110 -4.49 -18.15 10.35
CA LYS A 110 -4.44 -17.24 11.49
C LYS A 110 -5.69 -16.35 11.58
N GLY A 111 -6.58 -16.43 10.58
CA GLY A 111 -7.81 -15.66 10.51
C GLY A 111 -8.81 -16.04 11.60
N ARG A 112 -9.39 -15.01 12.24
CA ARG A 112 -10.43 -15.17 13.25
C ARG A 112 -11.80 -14.88 12.64
N PRO A 113 -12.83 -15.69 12.95
CA PRO A 113 -14.17 -15.46 12.42
C PRO A 113 -14.74 -14.13 12.94
N VAL A 114 -15.37 -13.37 12.05
CA VAL A 114 -16.14 -12.18 12.41
C VAL A 114 -17.51 -12.63 12.88
N LYS A 115 -17.90 -12.23 14.09
CA LYS A 115 -19.18 -12.57 14.70
C LYS A 115 -19.97 -11.31 14.99
N VAL A 116 -21.12 -11.17 14.34
CA VAL A 116 -22.07 -10.07 14.57
C VAL A 116 -23.47 -10.67 14.73
N SER A 117 -24.21 -10.19 15.72
CA SER A 117 -25.57 -10.64 16.03
C SER A 117 -26.45 -9.45 16.40
N ILE A 118 -27.73 -9.52 16.01
CA ILE A 118 -28.77 -8.56 16.39
C ILE A 118 -29.70 -9.25 17.40
N SER A 119 -30.11 -8.54 18.44
CA SER A 119 -31.03 -9.04 19.46
C SER A 119 -32.23 -8.08 19.62
N PRO A 120 -33.48 -8.55 19.43
CA PRO A 120 -33.84 -9.90 18.99
C PRO A 120 -33.41 -10.16 17.53
N ALA A 121 -33.22 -11.43 17.17
CA ALA A 121 -32.93 -11.80 15.79
C ALA A 121 -34.14 -11.43 14.89
N PRO A 122 -33.93 -10.92 13.67
CA PRO A 122 -35.01 -10.42 12.81
C PRO A 122 -36.02 -11.49 12.34
N GLY A 123 -35.79 -12.78 12.62
CA GLY A 123 -36.67 -13.89 12.21
C GLY A 123 -36.32 -14.45 10.83
N SER A 124 -37.13 -15.38 10.33
CA SER A 124 -36.97 -15.97 8.99
C SER A 124 -37.36 -14.99 7.88
N GLY A 125 -36.74 -15.10 6.70
CA GLY A 125 -37.08 -14.28 5.52
C GLY A 125 -36.19 -13.05 5.32
N TYR A 126 -35.19 -12.85 6.17
CA TYR A 126 -34.18 -11.81 6.01
C TYR A 126 -32.85 -12.40 5.55
N ASP A 127 -32.25 -11.75 4.56
CA ASP A 127 -30.88 -12.02 4.17
C ASP A 127 -29.91 -11.52 5.24
N ARG A 128 -28.84 -12.27 5.46
CA ARG A 128 -27.80 -11.93 6.44
C ARG A 128 -26.45 -11.92 5.74
N THR A 129 -25.79 -10.78 5.81
CA THR A 129 -24.44 -10.59 5.29
C THR A 129 -23.60 -9.92 6.36
N VAL A 130 -22.37 -10.39 6.54
CA VAL A 130 -21.38 -9.73 7.38
C VAL A 130 -20.35 -9.12 6.44
N SER A 131 -20.01 -7.86 6.69
CA SER A 131 -18.96 -7.15 5.95
C SER A 131 -17.86 -6.72 6.91
N ALA A 132 -16.61 -6.80 6.43
CA ALA A 132 -15.46 -6.23 7.12
C ALA A 132 -14.62 -5.45 6.12
N ALA A 133 -14.03 -4.36 6.58
CA ALA A 133 -13.07 -3.57 5.85
C ALA A 133 -11.78 -3.46 6.67
N VAL A 134 -10.66 -3.48 5.96
CA VAL A 134 -9.34 -3.15 6.50
C VAL A 134 -8.91 -1.87 5.82
N CYS A 135 -8.57 -0.87 6.64
CA CYS A 135 -8.09 0.42 6.19
C CYS A 135 -6.63 0.58 6.65
N ALA A 136 -5.78 1.09 5.77
CA ALA A 136 -4.49 1.62 6.18
C ALA A 136 -4.65 2.93 7.01
N THR A 137 -3.56 3.38 7.65
CA THR A 137 -3.54 4.59 8.49
C THR A 137 -4.00 5.86 7.74
N ASP A 138 -4.42 6.88 8.49
CA ASP A 138 -4.61 8.26 8.01
C ASP A 138 -5.58 8.43 6.83
N ASN A 139 -6.68 7.66 6.79
CA ASN A 139 -7.65 7.63 5.68
C ASN A 139 -7.01 7.32 4.32
N SER A 140 -5.94 6.52 4.33
CA SER A 140 -5.24 6.10 3.12
C SER A 140 -6.16 5.36 2.13
N PRO A 141 -5.92 5.50 0.81
CA PRO A 141 -6.66 4.77 -0.22
C PRO A 141 -6.45 3.26 -0.19
N ALA A 142 -5.48 2.74 0.59
CA ALA A 142 -5.31 1.31 0.80
C ALA A 142 -6.39 0.76 1.75
N THR A 143 -7.57 0.57 1.18
CA THR A 143 -8.72 -0.05 1.84
C THR A 143 -9.16 -1.27 1.04
N MET A 144 -9.38 -2.37 1.73
CA MET A 144 -9.92 -3.60 1.15
C MET A 144 -11.08 -4.09 2.01
N SER A 145 -12.13 -4.59 1.37
CA SER A 145 -13.30 -5.11 2.06
C SER A 145 -13.73 -6.45 1.52
N MET A 146 -14.46 -7.19 2.33
CA MET A 146 -15.11 -8.44 1.96
C MET A 146 -16.45 -8.55 2.66
N SER A 147 -17.40 -9.17 1.96
CA SER A 147 -18.68 -9.58 2.53
C SER A 147 -18.84 -11.09 2.36
N ALA A 148 -19.35 -11.76 3.38
CA ALA A 148 -19.68 -13.18 3.33
C ALA A 148 -20.87 -13.49 4.23
N ALA A 149 -21.37 -14.72 4.14
CA ALA A 149 -22.40 -15.20 5.05
C ALA A 149 -21.89 -15.22 6.51
N PRO A 150 -22.79 -15.10 7.52
CA PRO A 150 -22.40 -15.19 8.91
C PRO A 150 -21.74 -16.54 9.22
N GLY A 151 -20.49 -16.51 9.67
CA GLY A 151 -19.68 -17.72 9.90
C GLY A 151 -18.52 -17.88 8.92
N ASP A 152 -18.61 -17.23 7.74
CA ASP A 152 -17.66 -17.45 6.64
C ASP A 152 -16.74 -16.25 6.40
N LEU A 153 -16.89 -15.15 7.16
CA LEU A 153 -15.98 -14.01 7.10
C LEU A 153 -14.89 -14.11 8.18
N TYR A 154 -13.63 -13.97 7.77
CA TYR A 154 -12.46 -14.05 8.63
C TYR A 154 -11.56 -12.82 8.48
N VAL A 155 -11.00 -12.38 9.61
CA VAL A 155 -10.00 -11.30 9.67
C VAL A 155 -8.67 -11.88 10.10
N ILE A 156 -7.63 -11.69 9.30
CA ILE A 156 -6.25 -11.96 9.70
C ILE A 156 -5.81 -10.83 10.65
N PRO A 157 -5.53 -11.12 11.94
CA PRO A 157 -5.14 -10.08 12.88
C PRO A 157 -3.83 -9.41 12.47
N ASN A 158 -3.78 -8.09 12.51
CA ASN A 158 -2.54 -7.34 12.43
C ASN A 158 -1.91 -7.30 13.83
N SER A 159 -0.62 -7.63 13.94
CA SER A 159 0.13 -7.54 15.20
C SER A 159 0.77 -6.17 15.42
N SER A 160 0.57 -5.22 14.50
CA SER A 160 1.06 -3.86 14.61
C SER A 160 0.24 -3.14 15.69
N LYS A 161 0.91 -2.73 16.76
CA LYS A 161 0.34 -2.05 17.92
C LYS A 161 0.15 -0.56 17.66
#